data_AF-A0A967CCR3-F1
#
_entry.id   AF-A0A967CCR3-F1
#
_cell.length_a   1.000
_cell.length_b   1.000
_cell.length_c   1.000
_cell.angle_alpha   90.00
_cell.angle_beta   90.00
_cell.angle_gamma   90.00
#
_symmetry.space_group_name_H-M   'P 1'
#
loop_
_entity.id
_entity.type
_entity.pdbx_description
1 polymer ?
#
loop_
_entity_poly.entity_id
_entity_poly.type
_entity_poly.pdbx_seq_one_letter_code
_entity_poly.pdbx_strand_id
1 'polypeptide(L)' 'MSDKETNPENSSEHSEGGPPSLFQLVLSVMAAAIGVQTKAGRERDFRTNSPLPFILAGLLFTIAFVATLILVVNLVL' A
#
# COMPACT_ATOMS: atom_id res chain seq x y z
N MET A 1 20.19 -5.85 -49.38
CA MET A 1 20.68 -6.13 -48.03
C MET A 1 19.53 -5.80 -47.10
N SER A 2 18.85 -6.82 -46.59
CA SER A 2 17.73 -6.69 -45.66
C SER A 2 18.27 -6.92 -44.26
N ASP A 3 18.29 -5.88 -43.44
CA ASP A 3 18.37 -5.95 -41.99
C ASP A 3 17.28 -5.00 -41.48
N LYS A 4 16.01 -5.39 -41.55
CA LYS A 4 15.24 -6.04 -40.49
C LYS A 4 15.54 -5.47 -39.09
N GLU A 5 14.51 -4.80 -38.60
CA GLU A 5 14.23 -4.38 -37.23
C GLU A 5 14.76 -5.34 -36.15
N THR A 6 15.25 -4.78 -35.04
CA THR A 6 14.63 -4.99 -33.72
C THR A 6 14.99 -3.84 -32.78
N ASN A 7 14.01 -2.96 -32.65
CA ASN A 7 13.67 -2.10 -31.52
C ASN A 7 14.26 -2.57 -30.17
N PRO A 8 14.91 -1.69 -29.37
CA PRO A 8 15.25 -2.05 -28.00
C PRO A 8 13.95 -2.34 -27.25
N GLU A 9 13.90 -3.50 -26.57
CA GLU A 9 12.83 -3.82 -25.62
C GLU A 9 12.84 -2.80 -24.47
N ASN A 10 12.15 -1.69 -24.70
CA ASN A 10 11.57 -0.87 -23.66
C ASN A 10 10.32 -1.59 -23.14
N SER A 11 10.52 -2.57 -22.26
CA SER A 11 9.47 -3.14 -21.41
C SER A 11 9.32 -2.32 -20.13
N SER A 12 9.17 -1.01 -20.29
CA SER A 12 8.41 -0.20 -19.34
C SER A 12 7.13 0.19 -20.05
N GLU A 13 6.06 -0.53 -19.74
CA GLU A 13 4.72 -0.09 -20.11
C GLU A 13 4.47 1.29 -19.48
N HIS A 14 4.64 2.31 -20.31
CA HIS A 14 3.80 3.50 -20.37
C HIS A 14 2.32 3.09 -20.23
N SER A 15 1.50 3.80 -19.47
CA SER A 15 0.81 5.02 -19.93
C SER A 15 -0.25 5.39 -18.87
N GLU A 16 -0.57 6.63 -18.48
CA GLU A 16 -0.22 7.99 -18.89
C GLU A 16 -0.56 8.95 -17.73
N GLY A 17 0.40 9.78 -17.32
CA GLY A 17 0.36 11.24 -17.55
C GLY A 17 -0.85 12.12 -17.18
N GLY A 18 -1.86 11.69 -16.42
CA GLY A 18 -2.94 12.56 -15.92
C GLY A 18 -2.89 12.73 -14.40
N PRO A 19 -3.40 13.83 -13.83
CA PRO A 19 -3.61 13.89 -12.38
C PRO A 19 -4.46 12.67 -11.98
N PRO A 20 -4.08 11.94 -10.92
CA PRO A 20 -4.84 10.78 -10.46
C PRO A 20 -6.30 11.16 -10.35
N SER A 21 -7.18 10.37 -10.98
CA SER A 21 -8.60 10.66 -10.89
C SER A 21 -9.00 10.68 -9.41
N LEU A 22 -9.99 11.50 -9.03
CA LEU A 22 -10.45 11.57 -7.63
C LEU A 22 -10.77 10.16 -7.08
N PHE A 23 -11.22 9.26 -7.96
CA PHE A 23 -11.46 7.86 -7.65
C PHE A 23 -10.17 7.07 -7.34
N GLN A 24 -9.09 7.26 -8.12
CA GLN A 24 -7.79 6.65 -7.84
C GLN A 24 -7.19 7.18 -6.54
N LEU A 25 -7.40 8.46 -6.24
CA LEU A 25 -6.94 9.07 -5.00
C LEU A 25 -7.66 8.49 -3.78
N VAL A 26 -8.99 8.38 -3.83
CA VAL A 26 -9.79 7.72 -2.78
C VAL A 26 -9.39 6.26 -2.62
N LEU A 27 -9.23 5.52 -3.73
CA LEU A 27 -8.86 4.11 -3.68
C LEU A 27 -7.45 3.90 -3.10
N SER A 28 -6.52 4.82 -3.38
CA SER A 28 -5.17 4.82 -2.80
C SER A 28 -5.20 5.12 -1.29
N VAL A 29 -5.97 6.13 -0.87
CA VAL A 29 -6.12 6.49 0.55
C VAL A 29 -6.80 5.36 1.34
N MET A 30 -7.79 4.68 0.75
CA MET A 30 -8.44 3.53 1.36
C MET A 30 -7.51 2.30 1.45
N ALA A 31 -6.73 2.01 0.40
CA ALA A 31 -5.76 0.93 0.44
C ALA A 31 -4.67 1.17 1.49
N ALA A 32 -4.26 2.42 1.68
CA ALA A 32 -3.34 2.84 2.73
C ALA A 32 -3.96 2.75 4.14
N ALA A 33 -5.25 3.10 4.29
CA ALA A 33 -5.97 3.01 5.55
C ALA A 33 -6.24 1.56 6.01
N ILE A 34 -6.31 0.61 5.07
CA ILE A 34 -6.52 -0.83 5.35
C ILE A 34 -5.21 -1.55 5.74
N GLY A 35 -4.05 -0.90 5.58
CA GLY A 35 -2.76 -1.48 5.97
C GLY A 35 -2.14 -2.41 4.92
N VAL A 36 -2.60 -2.34 3.66
CA VAL A 36 -2.08 -3.20 2.58
C VAL A 36 -0.84 -2.56 2.00
N GLN A 37 0.26 -2.68 2.73
CA GLN A 37 1.57 -2.30 2.25
C GLN A 37 1.82 -2.99 0.90
N THR A 38 2.08 -2.17 -0.12
CA THR A 38 2.44 -2.59 -1.47
C THR A 38 3.57 -3.61 -1.43
N LYS A 39 3.53 -4.59 -2.34
CA LYS A 39 4.39 -5.79 -2.39
C LYS A 39 5.90 -5.52 -2.16
N ALA A 40 6.38 -4.32 -2.51
CA ALA A 40 7.76 -3.86 -2.28
C ALA A 40 8.18 -3.78 -0.79
N GLY A 41 7.26 -3.48 0.14
CA GLY A 41 7.56 -3.51 1.58
C GLY A 41 7.74 -4.93 2.09
N ARG A 42 6.91 -5.83 1.57
CA ARG A 42 6.90 -7.25 1.94
C ARG A 42 8.20 -7.98 1.59
N GLU A 43 8.81 -7.69 0.44
CA GLU A 43 10.08 -8.29 0.02
C GLU A 43 11.24 -7.98 1.00
N ARG A 44 11.20 -6.80 1.64
CA ARG A 44 12.16 -6.36 2.66
C ARG A 44 11.85 -6.96 4.03
N ASP A 45 10.57 -7.06 4.35
CA ASP A 45 10.07 -7.60 5.61
C ASP A 45 10.22 -9.13 5.68
N PHE A 46 10.12 -9.82 4.53
CA PHE A 46 10.42 -11.25 4.40
C PHE A 46 11.91 -11.59 4.45
N ARG A 47 12.79 -10.60 4.27
CA ARG A 47 14.23 -10.75 4.51
C ARG A 47 14.64 -10.43 5.94
N THR A 48 13.69 -9.97 6.77
CA THR A 48 13.93 -9.69 8.18
C THR A 48 13.71 -10.96 9.00
N ASN A 49 14.69 -11.34 9.82
CA ASN A 49 14.73 -12.62 10.55
C ASN A 49 13.69 -12.79 11.67
N SER A 50 12.80 -11.82 11.91
CA SER A 50 11.84 -11.90 13.02
C SER A 50 10.48 -11.25 12.69
N PRO A 51 9.37 -11.98 12.90
CA PRO A 51 8.01 -11.44 12.75
C PRO A 51 7.55 -10.57 13.93
N LEU A 52 8.35 -10.49 15.01
CA LEU A 52 8.00 -9.77 16.24
C LEU A 52 7.62 -8.29 16.03
N PRO A 53 8.32 -7.50 15.19
CA PRO A 53 7.98 -6.09 14.98
C PRO A 53 6.56 -5.90 14.40
N PHE A 54 6.13 -6.82 13.53
CA PHE A 54 4.79 -6.76 12.90
C PHE A 54 3.69 -7.08 13.90
N ILE A 55 3.92 -8.07 14.77
CA ILE A 55 2.98 -8.44 15.83
C ILE A 55 2.82 -7.27 16.81
N LEU A 56 3.92 -6.65 17.22
CA LEU A 56 3.87 -5.51 18.13
C LEU A 56 3.17 -4.30 17.51
N ALA A 57 3.45 -4.01 16.23
CA ALA A 57 2.77 -2.94 15.50
C ALA A 57 1.26 -3.21 15.37
N GLY A 58 0.86 -4.44 15.04
CA GLY A 58 -0.54 -4.84 14.96
C GLY A 58 -1.26 -4.77 16.30
N LEU A 59 -0.59 -5.14 17.39
CA LEU A 59 -1.15 -5.04 18.74
C LEU A 59 -1.39 -3.59 19.16
N LEU A 60 -0.39 -2.71 18.95
CA LEU A 60 -0.52 -1.27 19.24
C LEU A 60 -1.64 -0.64 18.41
N PHE A 61 -1.73 -0.98 17.13
CA PHE A 61 -2.81 -0.52 16.26
C PHE A 61 -4.18 -0.98 16.76
N THR A 62 -4.31 -2.24 17.16
CA THR A 62 -5.56 -2.81 17.68
C THR A 62 -6.02 -2.07 18.95
N ILE A 63 -5.10 -1.79 19.87
CA ILE A 63 -5.41 -1.02 21.09
C ILE A 63 -5.91 0.38 20.73
N ALA A 64 -5.21 1.08 19.83
CA ALA A 64 -5.60 2.42 19.38
C ALA A 64 -6.97 2.42 18.68
N PHE A 65 -7.26 1.39 17.87
CA PHE A 65 -8.54 1.24 17.19
C PHE A 65 -9.70 1.07 18.17
N VAL A 66 -9.54 0.18 19.17
CA VAL A 66 -10.57 -0.03 20.21
C VAL A 66 -10.78 1.26 21.02
N ALA A 67 -9.72 1.97 21.40
CA ALA A 67 -9.84 3.26 22.09
C ALA A 67 -10.62 4.30 21.26
N THR A 68 -10.38 4.33 19.94
CA THR A 68 -11.13 5.20 19.02
C THR A 68 -12.61 4.87 19.01
N LEU A 69 -12.98 3.57 18.94
CA LEU A 69 -14.38 3.15 19.00
C LEU A 69 -15.05 3.57 20.32
N ILE A 70 -14.36 3.39 21.45
CA ILE A 70 -14.86 3.82 22.77
C ILE A 70 -15.11 5.34 22.77
N LEU A 71 -14.19 6.14 22.25
CA LEU A 71 -14.36 7.59 22.17
C LEU A 71 -15.57 7.97 21.32
N VAL A 72 -15.73 7.36 20.14
CA VAL A 72 -16.88 7.60 19.26
C VAL A 72 -18.19 7.25 19.96
N VAL A 73 -18.26 6.09 20.63
CA VAL A 73 -19.45 5.67 21.39
C VAL A 73 -19.78 6.68 22.49
N ASN A 74 -18.77 7.13 23.24
CA ASN A 74 -18.96 8.11 24.31
C ASN A 74 -19.32 9.52 23.79
N LEU A 75 -18.95 9.87 22.56
CA LEU A 75 -19.30 11.16 21.97
C LEU A 75 -20.74 11.18 21.44
N VAL A 76 -21.26 10.02 21.06
CA VAL A 76 -22.61 9.86 20.48
C VAL A 76 -23.68 9.65 21.56
N LEU A 77 -23.32 9.06 22.70
CA LEU A 77 -24.18 8.92 23.89
C LEU A 77 -24.28 10.24 24.66
#